data_AF-A0A6B0R3I3-F1
#
_entry.id   AF-A0A6B0R3I3-F1
#
_cell.length_a   1.000
_cell.length_b   1.000
_cell.length_c   1.000
_cell.angle_alpha   90.00
_cell.angle_beta   90.00
_cell.angle_gamma   90.00
#
_symmetry.space_group_name_H-M   'P 1'
#
loop_
_entity.id
_entity.type
_entity.pdbx_description
1 polymer ?
#
loop_
_entity_poly.entity_id
_entity_poly.type
_entity_poly.pdbx_seq_one_letter_code
_entity_poly.pdbx_strand_id
1 'polypeptide(L)'
;MTRVASVGSTSIISERNLGQGSQLLMFSMGQFQSLRPALRTQPLTPWQLQCIQELSSYRLQRMPVQYILGEWDFQGLNLKMAPPVFIPRPETEELVEWVLEEVTQGPRVVGAEGGPLILEVGCGSGAISLSLLSRLPQSRVTAVDKGEAAICLTHENAQRLRLQDRIQIVPFDVTLVESWAHLLPWGPVDLVVSNPPYVFHRDMENLAPEILRYEDPVALDGGEEGMDIITHILALAPQLLKDSGYGGGVFWV
;
A
#
# COMPACT_ATOMS: atom_id res chain seq x y z
N MET A 1 11.24 40.25 -8.20
CA MET A 1 10.33 39.39 -8.96
C MET A 1 10.60 37.95 -8.55
N THR A 2 9.84 37.46 -7.56
CA THR A 2 10.02 36.11 -6.99
C THR A 2 8.67 35.42 -7.10
N ARG A 3 8.58 34.38 -7.94
CA ARG A 3 7.38 33.54 -8.07
C ARG A 3 7.42 32.49 -6.96
N VAL A 4 6.43 32.53 -6.08
CA VAL A 4 6.09 31.43 -5.18
C VAL A 4 5.33 30.40 -6.00
N ALA A 5 5.85 29.18 -6.08
CA ALA A 5 5.17 28.05 -6.69
C ALA A 5 4.11 27.54 -5.71
N SER A 6 2.84 27.55 -6.14
CA SER A 6 1.74 26.90 -5.43
C SER A 6 1.86 25.39 -5.61
N VAL A 7 2.10 24.66 -4.53
CA VAL A 7 1.92 23.21 -4.50
C VAL A 7 0.43 22.96 -4.28
N GLY A 8 -0.27 22.65 -5.36
CA GLY A 8 -1.66 22.27 -5.36
C GLY A 8 -1.78 20.83 -5.85
N SER A 9 -2.07 19.92 -4.94
CA SER A 9 -2.64 18.59 -5.22
C SER A 9 -3.15 18.02 -3.89
N THR A 10 -4.27 18.57 -3.42
CA THR A 10 -5.11 17.89 -2.43
C THR A 10 -5.79 16.75 -3.19
N SER A 11 -5.38 15.52 -2.93
CA SER A 11 -6.06 14.32 -3.43
C SER A 11 -7.51 14.36 -2.94
N ILE A 12 -8.41 14.66 -3.87
CA ILE A 12 -9.86 14.64 -3.66
C ILE A 12 -10.22 13.16 -3.57
N ILE A 13 -10.37 12.66 -2.33
CA ILE A 13 -11.00 11.36 -2.06
C ILE A 13 -12.27 11.29 -2.92
N SER A 14 -12.41 10.24 -3.73
CA SER A 14 -13.55 10.16 -4.65
C SER A 14 -14.86 10.22 -3.85
N GLU A 15 -15.58 11.33 -4.01
CA GLU A 15 -16.71 11.75 -3.15
C GLU A 15 -17.94 10.82 -3.22
N ARG A 16 -17.91 9.79 -4.09
CA ARG A 16 -19.08 8.98 -4.42
C ARG A 16 -19.39 7.86 -3.41
N ASN A 17 -18.46 7.52 -2.50
CA ASN A 17 -18.61 6.39 -1.57
C ASN A 17 -18.20 6.68 -0.11
N LEU A 18 -18.21 7.94 0.34
CA LEU A 18 -17.93 8.24 1.76
C LEU A 18 -19.07 7.72 2.64
N GLY A 19 -18.81 6.63 3.38
CA GLY A 19 -19.69 6.13 4.43
C GLY A 19 -19.94 7.18 5.54
N GLN A 20 -20.93 6.96 6.39
CA GLN A 20 -21.27 7.91 7.47
C GLN A 20 -20.08 8.20 8.40
N GLY A 21 -19.22 7.20 8.66
CA GLY A 21 -18.02 7.35 9.49
C GLY A 21 -16.98 8.31 8.90
N SER A 22 -16.74 8.25 7.59
CA SER A 22 -15.78 9.13 6.89
C SER A 22 -16.26 10.58 6.90
N GLN A 23 -17.58 10.81 6.78
CA GLN A 23 -18.16 12.15 6.89
C GLN A 23 -18.05 12.73 8.31
N LEU A 24 -18.25 11.90 9.34
CA LEU A 24 -18.13 12.30 10.76
C LEU A 24 -16.68 12.65 11.12
N LEU A 25 -15.69 11.97 10.55
CA LEU A 25 -14.28 12.27 10.78
C LEU A 25 -13.80 13.52 10.02
N MET A 26 -14.30 13.76 8.80
CA MET A 26 -14.01 15.02 8.10
C MET A 26 -14.54 16.23 8.88
N PHE A 27 -15.66 16.07 9.59
CA PHE A 27 -16.18 17.06 10.52
C PHE A 27 -15.22 17.29 11.70
N SER A 28 -14.67 16.22 12.30
CA SER A 28 -13.73 16.36 13.43
C SER A 28 -12.35 16.90 13.03
N MET A 29 -11.89 16.64 11.80
CA MET A 29 -10.62 17.15 11.27
C MET A 29 -10.70 18.56 10.68
N GLY A 30 -11.86 19.23 10.75
CA GLY A 30 -12.01 20.59 10.26
C GLY A 30 -12.06 20.72 8.73
N GLN A 31 -12.17 19.60 7.99
CA GLN A 31 -12.30 19.59 6.53
C GLN A 31 -13.76 19.77 6.09
N PHE A 32 -14.40 20.82 6.61
CA PHE A 32 -15.81 21.13 6.36
C PHE A 32 -16.15 21.36 4.88
N GLN A 33 -15.15 21.74 4.05
CA GLN A 33 -15.34 22.03 2.63
C GLN A 33 -15.69 20.78 1.80
N SER A 34 -15.35 19.60 2.28
CA SER A 34 -15.64 18.32 1.62
C SER A 34 -17.00 17.74 2.03
N LEU A 35 -17.64 18.31 3.07
CA LEU A 35 -19.00 17.95 3.47
C LEU A 35 -20.00 18.58 2.50
N ARG A 36 -21.07 17.85 2.19
CA ARG A 36 -22.19 18.41 1.42
C ARG A 36 -22.70 19.68 2.11
N PRO A 37 -22.98 20.76 1.39
CA PRO A 37 -23.43 22.02 1.99
C PRO A 37 -24.63 21.86 2.94
N ALA A 38 -25.56 20.95 2.61
CA ALA A 38 -26.72 20.62 3.43
C ALA A 38 -26.39 19.99 4.79
N LEU A 39 -25.23 19.32 4.93
CA LEU A 39 -24.77 18.71 6.18
C LEU A 39 -24.05 19.71 7.10
N ARG A 40 -23.65 20.88 6.58
CA ARG A 40 -22.92 21.90 7.36
C ARG A 40 -23.82 22.68 8.31
N THR A 41 -25.13 22.69 8.05
CA THR A 41 -26.10 23.52 8.78
C THR A 41 -27.12 22.69 9.58
N GLN A 42 -27.10 21.37 9.45
CA GLN A 42 -27.97 20.50 10.22
C GLN A 42 -27.40 20.25 11.62
N PRO A 43 -28.23 20.31 12.68
CA PRO A 43 -27.79 19.94 14.01
C PRO A 43 -27.44 18.45 14.04
N LEU A 44 -26.31 18.11 14.66
CA LEU A 44 -25.91 16.73 14.86
C LEU A 44 -26.86 16.05 15.85
N THR A 45 -27.23 14.80 15.56
CA THR A 45 -27.93 13.96 16.53
C THR A 45 -27.02 13.61 17.71
N PRO A 46 -27.56 13.27 18.90
CA PRO A 46 -26.75 12.84 20.03
C PRO A 46 -25.80 11.67 19.71
N TRP A 47 -26.27 10.72 18.89
CA TRP A 47 -25.45 9.60 18.45
C TRP A 47 -24.28 10.04 17.56
N GLN A 48 -24.52 10.91 16.57
CA GLN A 48 -23.46 11.45 15.72
C GLN A 48 -22.43 12.25 16.54
N LEU A 49 -22.87 13.02 17.53
CA LEU A 49 -21.98 13.75 18.43
C LEU A 49 -21.10 12.79 19.24
N GLN A 50 -21.68 11.70 19.76
CA GLN A 50 -20.93 10.67 20.47
C GLN A 50 -19.88 10.02 19.56
N CYS A 51 -20.23 9.66 18.33
CA CYS A 51 -19.28 9.13 17.35
C CYS A 51 -18.14 10.12 17.06
N ILE A 52 -18.46 11.40 16.83
CA ILE A 52 -17.43 12.44 16.61
C ILE A 52 -16.50 12.55 17.81
N GLN A 53 -17.03 12.54 19.04
CA GLN A 53 -16.21 12.62 20.25
C GLN A 53 -15.27 11.43 20.38
N GLU A 54 -15.77 10.22 20.13
CA GLU A 54 -14.97 8.99 20.15
C GLU A 54 -13.86 9.03 19.10
N LEU A 55 -14.18 9.32 17.84
CA LEU A 55 -13.21 9.41 16.75
C LEU A 55 -12.17 10.53 17.00
N SER A 56 -12.61 11.66 17.54
CA SER A 56 -11.71 12.76 17.94
C SER A 56 -10.76 12.33 19.05
N SER A 57 -11.22 11.49 19.98
CA SER A 57 -10.37 10.99 21.07
C SER A 57 -9.20 10.14 20.57
N TYR A 58 -9.41 9.33 19.52
CA TYR A 58 -8.34 8.59 18.85
C TYR A 58 -7.38 9.54 18.13
N ARG A 59 -7.91 10.55 17.42
CA ARG A 59 -7.07 11.54 16.74
C ARG A 59 -6.24 12.38 17.70
N LEU A 60 -6.77 12.74 18.86
CA LEU A 60 -6.03 13.42 19.94
C LEU A 60 -4.90 12.56 20.51
N GLN A 61 -5.04 11.24 20.46
CA GLN A 61 -3.97 10.28 20.75
C GLN A 61 -3.02 10.06 19.56
N ARG A 62 -3.10 10.92 18.54
CA ARG A 62 -2.32 10.90 17.31
C ARG A 62 -2.52 9.68 16.43
N MET A 63 -3.59 8.89 16.63
CA MET A 63 -3.88 7.78 15.72
C MET A 63 -4.03 8.31 14.29
N PRO A 64 -3.35 7.72 13.29
CA PRO A 64 -3.56 8.04 11.89
C PRO A 64 -5.03 7.94 11.49
N VAL A 65 -5.48 8.87 10.65
CA VAL A 65 -6.88 8.94 10.19
C VAL A 65 -7.31 7.64 9.51
N GLN A 66 -6.40 6.99 8.81
CA GLN A 66 -6.61 5.73 8.10
C GLN A 66 -6.98 4.59 9.06
N TYR A 67 -6.31 4.53 10.22
CA TYR A 67 -6.63 3.53 11.24
C TYR A 67 -7.91 3.87 12.01
N ILE A 68 -8.20 5.15 12.21
CA ILE A 68 -9.45 5.60 12.83
C ILE A 68 -10.64 5.23 11.93
N LEU A 69 -10.51 5.42 10.61
CA LEU A 69 -11.53 5.02 9.63
C LEU A 69 -11.57 3.50 9.43
N GLY A 70 -10.45 2.82 9.64
CA GLY A 70 -10.29 1.39 9.38
C GLY A 70 -10.22 1.05 7.88
N GLU A 71 -10.24 2.05 7.01
CA GLU A 71 -10.17 1.90 5.56
C GLU A 71 -9.54 3.12 4.89
N TRP A 72 -9.00 2.91 3.69
CA TRP A 72 -8.33 3.94 2.90
C TRP A 72 -8.53 3.70 1.41
N ASP A 73 -8.69 4.80 0.65
CA ASP A 73 -8.73 4.76 -0.80
C ASP A 73 -7.30 4.69 -1.34
N PHE A 74 -7.03 3.72 -2.20
CA PHE A 74 -5.73 3.53 -2.84
C PHE A 74 -5.96 3.02 -4.26
N GLN A 75 -5.53 3.77 -5.29
CA GLN A 75 -5.70 3.39 -6.70
C GLN A 75 -7.15 3.04 -7.13
N GLY A 76 -8.15 3.64 -6.45
CA GLY A 76 -9.58 3.38 -6.65
C GLY A 76 -10.11 2.12 -5.94
N LEU A 77 -9.29 1.49 -5.09
CA LEU A 77 -9.68 0.40 -4.20
C LEU A 77 -9.91 0.95 -2.78
N ASN A 78 -10.94 0.43 -2.11
CA ASN A 78 -11.13 0.66 -0.68
C ASN A 78 -10.47 -0.49 0.10
N LEU A 79 -9.28 -0.21 0.63
CA LEU A 79 -8.50 -1.16 1.42
C LEU A 79 -8.81 -0.98 2.89
N LYS A 80 -8.99 -2.09 3.61
CA LYS A 80 -8.96 -2.07 5.07
C LYS A 80 -7.57 -1.68 5.54
N MET A 81 -7.53 -0.85 6.59
CA MET A 81 -6.33 -0.40 7.26
C MET A 81 -6.39 -0.75 8.74
N ALA A 82 -5.28 -1.25 9.29
CA ALA A 82 -5.17 -1.57 10.70
C ALA A 82 -3.71 -1.44 11.18
N PRO A 83 -3.47 -0.91 12.39
CA PRO A 83 -2.15 -0.93 12.97
C PRO A 83 -1.74 -2.40 13.29
N PRO A 84 -0.45 -2.74 13.23
CA PRO A 84 0.68 -1.85 12.95
C PRO A 84 1.05 -1.77 11.46
N VAL A 85 0.20 -2.22 10.54
CA VAL A 85 0.54 -2.40 9.12
C VAL A 85 0.72 -1.07 8.42
N PHE A 86 1.89 -0.87 7.81
CA PHE A 86 2.27 0.33 7.07
C PHE A 86 1.12 0.92 6.23
N ILE A 87 0.89 2.22 6.38
CA ILE A 87 -0.13 2.93 5.61
C ILE A 87 0.50 3.33 4.25
N PRO A 88 0.00 2.82 3.11
CA PRO A 88 0.52 3.18 1.79
C PRO A 88 0.59 4.69 1.59
N ARG A 89 1.67 5.14 0.94
CA ARG A 89 1.97 6.56 0.73
C ARG A 89 1.69 6.94 -0.73
N PRO A 90 1.59 8.24 -1.07
CA PRO A 90 1.36 8.68 -2.45
C PRO A 90 2.38 8.13 -3.44
N GLU A 91 3.66 8.04 -3.08
CA GLU A 91 4.71 7.44 -3.93
C GLU A 91 4.44 5.96 -4.23
N THR A 92 3.75 5.24 -3.34
CA THR A 92 3.33 3.85 -3.59
C THR A 92 2.26 3.78 -4.69
N GLU A 93 1.43 4.81 -4.86
CA GLU A 93 0.50 4.90 -5.99
C GLU A 93 1.24 5.13 -7.31
N GLU A 94 2.26 5.98 -7.31
CA GLU A 94 3.11 6.24 -8.49
C GLU A 94 3.83 4.95 -8.94
N LEU A 95 4.32 4.14 -8.00
CA LEU A 95 4.91 2.83 -8.30
C LEU A 95 3.93 1.92 -9.07
N VAL A 96 2.67 1.85 -8.63
CA VAL A 96 1.64 1.04 -9.31
C VAL A 96 1.42 1.55 -10.73
N GLU A 97 1.35 2.87 -10.91
CA GLU A 97 1.17 3.48 -12.23
C GLU A 97 2.33 3.16 -13.16
N TRP A 98 3.57 3.26 -12.69
CA TRP A 98 4.76 2.93 -13.48
C TRP A 98 4.78 1.46 -13.91
N VAL A 99 4.46 0.55 -12.99
CA VAL A 99 4.38 -0.89 -13.31
C VAL A 99 3.30 -1.16 -14.37
N LEU A 100 2.14 -0.49 -14.27
CA LEU A 100 1.08 -0.62 -15.27
C LEU A 100 1.48 -0.05 -16.63
N GLU A 101 2.18 1.07 -16.66
CA GLU A 101 2.72 1.64 -17.89
C GLU A 101 3.72 0.69 -18.56
N GLU A 102 4.67 0.15 -17.81
CA GLU A 102 5.64 -0.82 -18.34
C GLU A 102 4.95 -2.06 -18.90
N VAL A 103 3.99 -2.65 -18.17
CA VAL A 103 3.27 -3.86 -18.61
C VAL A 103 2.41 -3.59 -19.86
N THR A 104 1.86 -2.39 -19.99
CA THR A 104 0.96 -2.05 -21.11
C THR A 104 1.70 -1.61 -22.37
N GLN A 105 2.83 -0.91 -22.21
CA GLN A 105 3.67 -0.41 -23.30
C GLN A 105 4.77 -1.39 -23.71
N GLY A 106 5.15 -2.31 -22.81
CA GLY A 106 6.11 -3.35 -23.08
C GLY A 106 5.67 -4.23 -24.25
N PRO A 107 6.60 -4.92 -24.92
CA PRO A 107 6.26 -5.86 -25.98
C PRO A 107 5.38 -6.95 -25.37
N ARG A 108 4.05 -6.83 -25.56
CA ARG A 108 3.15 -7.92 -25.19
C ARG A 108 3.68 -9.15 -25.88
N VAL A 109 3.81 -10.24 -25.14
CA VAL A 109 3.86 -11.55 -25.76
C VAL A 109 2.49 -11.72 -26.43
N VAL A 110 2.40 -11.25 -27.67
CA VAL A 110 1.31 -11.54 -28.59
C VAL A 110 1.35 -13.05 -28.75
N GLY A 111 0.63 -13.77 -27.89
CA GLY A 111 0.59 -15.23 -27.86
C GLY A 111 0.95 -15.93 -26.53
N ALA A 112 1.33 -15.24 -25.44
CA ALA A 112 1.39 -15.91 -24.13
C ALA A 112 -0.01 -15.99 -23.54
N GLU A 113 -0.51 -17.20 -23.30
CA GLU A 113 -1.71 -17.39 -22.50
C GLU A 113 -1.39 -17.09 -21.03
N GLY A 114 -2.14 -16.15 -20.42
CA GLY A 114 -1.95 -15.71 -19.04
C GLY A 114 -1.18 -14.38 -18.95
N GLY A 115 -1.68 -13.44 -18.14
CA GLY A 115 -1.02 -12.15 -17.92
C GLY A 115 0.26 -12.28 -17.09
N PRO A 116 0.85 -11.16 -16.63
CA PRO A 116 2.12 -11.21 -15.92
C PRO A 116 2.00 -11.97 -14.58
N LEU A 117 3.04 -12.73 -14.27
CA LEU A 117 3.32 -13.29 -12.95
C LEU A 117 4.15 -12.26 -12.18
N ILE A 118 3.66 -11.85 -11.02
CA ILE A 118 4.23 -10.76 -10.25
C ILE A 118 4.61 -11.28 -8.87
N LEU A 119 5.81 -10.94 -8.41
CA LEU A 119 6.21 -11.11 -7.01
C LEU A 119 6.17 -9.75 -6.31
N GLU A 120 5.41 -9.61 -5.24
CA GLU A 120 5.52 -8.48 -4.32
C GLU A 120 6.32 -8.88 -3.08
N VAL A 121 7.33 -8.09 -2.72
CA VAL A 121 8.08 -8.23 -1.46
C VAL A 121 7.61 -7.15 -0.48
N GLY A 122 7.21 -7.56 0.73
CA GLY A 122 6.68 -6.67 1.75
C GLY A 122 5.26 -6.19 1.44
N CYS A 123 4.31 -7.12 1.32
CA CYS A 123 2.98 -6.79 0.81
C CYS A 123 2.12 -5.91 1.72
N GLY A 124 2.40 -5.82 3.02
CA GLY A 124 1.73 -4.88 3.91
C GLY A 124 0.21 -5.06 3.93
N SER A 125 -0.54 -4.03 3.50
CA SER A 125 -2.01 -4.09 3.36
C SER A 125 -2.51 -4.75 2.07
N GLY A 126 -1.58 -5.14 1.18
CA GLY A 126 -1.86 -5.64 -0.17
C GLY A 126 -2.03 -4.54 -1.21
N ALA A 127 -1.64 -3.31 -0.90
CA ALA A 127 -1.95 -2.14 -1.72
C ALA A 127 -1.44 -2.26 -3.17
N ILE A 128 -0.18 -2.65 -3.36
CA ILE A 128 0.40 -2.82 -4.70
C ILE A 128 -0.21 -4.04 -5.39
N SER A 129 -0.12 -5.24 -4.79
CA SER A 129 -0.68 -6.49 -5.32
C SER A 129 -2.11 -6.35 -5.81
N LEU A 130 -3.00 -5.86 -4.95
CA LEU A 130 -4.44 -5.83 -5.22
C LEU A 130 -4.77 -4.78 -6.27
N SER A 131 -4.05 -3.66 -6.29
CA SER A 131 -4.17 -2.64 -7.34
C SER A 131 -3.76 -3.19 -8.70
N LEU A 132 -2.60 -3.86 -8.79
CA LEU A 132 -2.14 -4.49 -10.01
C LEU A 132 -3.11 -5.58 -10.50
N LEU A 133 -3.61 -6.45 -9.61
CA LEU A 133 -4.62 -7.46 -9.95
C LEU A 133 -5.91 -6.84 -10.46
N SER A 134 -6.36 -5.72 -9.89
CA SER A 134 -7.59 -5.05 -10.32
C SER A 134 -7.50 -4.47 -11.74
N ARG A 135 -6.30 -4.01 -12.14
CA ARG A 135 -6.04 -3.38 -13.45
C ARG A 135 -5.52 -4.35 -14.51
N LEU A 136 -4.98 -5.50 -14.09
CA LEU A 136 -4.46 -6.56 -14.96
C LEU A 136 -5.27 -7.84 -14.73
N PRO A 137 -6.40 -8.05 -15.46
CA PRO A 137 -7.34 -9.15 -15.16
C PRO A 137 -6.76 -10.55 -15.32
N GLN A 138 -5.69 -10.70 -16.10
CA GLN A 138 -5.04 -11.99 -16.35
C GLN A 138 -3.76 -12.19 -15.52
N SER A 139 -3.35 -11.21 -14.72
CA SER A 139 -2.16 -11.36 -13.87
C SER A 139 -2.44 -12.26 -12.66
N ARG A 140 -1.35 -12.81 -12.12
CA ARG A 140 -1.33 -13.52 -10.84
C ARG A 140 -0.20 -12.94 -10.00
N VAL A 141 -0.42 -12.85 -8.70
CA VAL A 141 0.57 -12.31 -7.77
C VAL A 141 0.94 -13.35 -6.73
N THR A 142 2.23 -13.47 -6.44
CA THR A 142 2.73 -14.02 -5.19
C THR A 142 3.16 -12.84 -4.32
N ALA A 143 2.58 -12.69 -3.14
CA ALA A 143 2.91 -11.62 -2.22
C ALA A 143 3.59 -12.23 -0.99
N VAL A 144 4.78 -11.73 -0.65
CA VAL A 144 5.53 -12.21 0.51
C VAL A 144 5.65 -11.11 1.55
N ASP A 145 5.54 -11.49 2.81
CA ASP A 145 5.79 -10.59 3.94
C ASP A 145 6.22 -11.43 5.15
N LYS A 146 7.00 -10.85 6.06
CA LYS A 146 7.41 -11.51 7.32
C LYS A 146 6.47 -11.18 8.48
N GLY A 147 5.72 -10.08 8.38
CA GLY A 147 4.81 -9.62 9.41
C GLY A 147 3.47 -10.34 9.36
N GLU A 148 3.10 -11.06 10.44
CA GLU A 148 1.81 -11.75 10.53
C GLU A 148 0.62 -10.80 10.34
N ALA A 149 0.68 -9.59 10.93
CA ALA A 149 -0.36 -8.59 10.78
C ALA A 149 -0.56 -8.15 9.31
N ALA A 150 0.54 -7.99 8.56
CA ALA A 150 0.49 -7.64 7.14
C ALA A 150 -0.11 -8.77 6.30
N ILE A 151 0.34 -10.01 6.53
CA ILE A 151 -0.19 -11.20 5.88
C ILE A 151 -1.71 -11.33 6.10
N CYS A 152 -2.17 -11.22 7.34
CA CYS A 152 -3.59 -11.27 7.67
C CYS A 152 -4.38 -10.15 6.99
N LEU A 153 -3.85 -8.92 6.99
CA LEU A 153 -4.53 -7.77 6.39
C LEU A 153 -4.62 -7.89 4.86
N THR A 154 -3.55 -8.35 4.21
CA THR A 154 -3.55 -8.63 2.76
C THR A 154 -4.57 -9.71 2.41
N HIS A 155 -4.66 -10.79 3.22
CA HIS A 155 -5.68 -11.83 3.03
C HIS A 155 -7.10 -11.26 3.13
N GLU A 156 -7.37 -10.44 4.16
CA GLU A 156 -8.69 -9.84 4.35
C GLU A 156 -9.05 -8.90 3.20
N ASN A 157 -8.11 -8.06 2.76
CA ASN A 157 -8.32 -7.16 1.63
C ASN A 157 -8.52 -7.91 0.32
N ALA A 158 -7.76 -8.97 0.06
CA ALA A 158 -7.95 -9.83 -1.10
C ALA A 158 -9.36 -10.43 -1.13
N GLN A 159 -9.88 -10.91 0.02
CA GLN A 159 -11.23 -11.44 0.12
C GLN A 159 -12.30 -10.37 -0.07
N ARG A 160 -12.16 -9.20 0.58
CA ARG A 160 -13.09 -8.06 0.46
C ARG A 160 -13.23 -7.61 -0.99
N LEU A 161 -12.13 -7.59 -1.73
CA LEU A 161 -12.07 -7.19 -3.14
C LEU A 161 -12.35 -8.34 -4.12
N ARG A 162 -12.56 -9.57 -3.64
CA ARG A 162 -12.78 -10.77 -4.45
C ARG A 162 -11.63 -11.10 -5.40
N LEU A 163 -10.40 -10.91 -4.94
CA LEU A 163 -9.16 -11.14 -5.66
C LEU A 163 -8.35 -12.33 -5.13
N GLN A 164 -8.84 -13.03 -4.09
CA GLN A 164 -8.13 -14.09 -3.40
C GLN A 164 -7.70 -15.26 -4.30
N ASP A 165 -8.40 -15.51 -5.41
CA ASP A 165 -8.08 -16.62 -6.32
C ASP A 165 -6.86 -16.32 -7.22
N ARG A 166 -6.43 -15.06 -7.28
CA ARG A 166 -5.31 -14.60 -8.13
C ARG A 166 -4.09 -14.14 -7.34
N ILE A 167 -4.14 -14.23 -6.01
CA ILE A 167 -3.03 -13.90 -5.13
C ILE A 167 -2.68 -15.07 -4.21
N GLN A 168 -1.41 -15.45 -4.18
CA GLN A 168 -0.85 -16.33 -3.18
C GLN A 168 -0.08 -15.50 -2.17
N ILE A 169 -0.45 -15.56 -0.90
CA ILE A 169 0.20 -14.79 0.17
C ILE A 169 1.04 -15.76 0.99
N VAL A 170 2.33 -15.46 1.17
CA VAL A 170 3.28 -16.37 1.81
C VAL A 170 4.04 -15.67 2.94
N PRO A 171 4.02 -16.23 4.17
CA PRO A 171 4.90 -15.80 5.24
C PRO A 171 6.37 -16.09 4.88
N PHE A 172 7.16 -15.04 4.65
CA PHE A 172 8.55 -15.18 4.26
C PHE A 172 9.37 -13.91 4.55
N ASP A 173 10.58 -14.10 5.10
CA ASP A 173 11.56 -13.04 5.29
C ASP A 173 12.65 -13.12 4.21
N VAL A 174 12.71 -12.08 3.38
CA VAL A 174 13.65 -11.98 2.26
C VAL A 174 15.12 -11.85 2.68
N THR A 175 15.38 -11.59 3.97
CA THR A 175 16.74 -11.51 4.53
C THR A 175 17.29 -12.88 4.95
N LEU A 176 16.42 -13.88 5.18
CA LEU A 176 16.81 -15.22 5.68
C LEU A 176 17.30 -16.17 4.57
N VAL A 177 17.57 -15.65 3.38
CA VAL A 177 17.87 -16.47 2.21
C VAL A 177 19.33 -16.94 2.24
N GLU A 178 19.57 -18.07 2.90
CA GLU A 178 20.80 -18.86 2.71
C GLU A 178 20.70 -19.81 1.49
N SER A 179 19.48 -20.21 1.10
CA SER A 179 19.24 -21.08 -0.06
C SER A 179 17.90 -20.83 -0.78
N TRP A 180 18.03 -20.68 -2.09
CA TRP A 180 17.04 -20.25 -3.09
C TRP A 180 15.91 -21.25 -3.38
N ALA A 181 16.06 -22.50 -2.94
CA ALA A 181 15.16 -23.61 -3.29
C ALA A 181 13.71 -23.39 -2.84
N HIS A 182 13.49 -22.55 -1.82
CA HIS A 182 12.17 -22.25 -1.28
C HIS A 182 11.39 -21.20 -2.07
N LEU A 183 12.06 -20.39 -2.90
CA LEU A 183 11.43 -19.36 -3.75
C LEU A 183 11.09 -19.86 -5.16
N LEU A 184 11.77 -20.92 -5.62
CA LEU A 184 11.56 -21.57 -6.92
C LEU A 184 10.11 -22.03 -7.20
N PRO A 185 9.27 -22.42 -6.21
CA PRO A 185 7.88 -22.76 -6.49
C PRO A 185 7.04 -21.61 -7.04
N TRP A 186 7.49 -20.36 -6.90
CA TRP A 186 6.73 -19.15 -7.25
C TRP A 186 7.30 -18.40 -8.46
N GLY A 187 8.34 -18.95 -9.09
CA GLY A 187 9.01 -18.38 -10.25
C GLY A 187 9.22 -19.37 -11.40
N PRO A 188 9.77 -18.90 -12.53
CA PRO A 188 10.22 -17.52 -12.77
C PRO A 188 9.05 -16.55 -13.00
N VAL A 189 9.16 -15.33 -12.46
CA VAL A 189 8.17 -14.25 -12.55
C VAL A 189 8.53 -13.24 -13.65
N ASP A 190 7.53 -12.49 -14.11
CA ASP A 190 7.74 -11.41 -15.06
C ASP A 190 8.21 -10.13 -14.34
N LEU A 191 7.66 -9.85 -13.15
CA LEU A 191 7.93 -8.61 -12.42
C LEU A 191 8.21 -8.89 -10.94
N VAL A 192 9.14 -8.14 -10.37
CA VAL A 192 9.31 -8.01 -8.92
C VAL A 192 8.94 -6.58 -8.54
N VAL A 193 8.04 -6.41 -7.58
CA VAL A 193 7.62 -5.10 -7.08
C VAL A 193 7.81 -5.06 -5.56
N SER A 194 8.12 -3.89 -5.01
CA SER A 194 8.29 -3.73 -3.56
C SER A 194 8.15 -2.27 -3.15
N ASN A 195 7.63 -2.02 -1.96
CA ASN A 195 7.86 -0.77 -1.23
C ASN A 195 8.56 -1.13 0.08
N PRO A 196 9.88 -1.40 0.02
CA PRO A 196 10.60 -1.87 1.19
C PRO A 196 10.81 -0.76 2.22
N PRO A 197 11.16 -1.11 3.47
CA PRO A 197 11.63 -0.14 4.46
C PRO A 197 12.80 0.67 3.91
N TYR A 198 12.69 2.01 3.96
CA TYR A 198 13.66 2.93 3.36
C TYR A 198 14.11 4.05 4.32
N VAL A 199 13.55 4.14 5.53
CA VAL A 199 13.94 5.17 6.51
C VAL A 199 15.33 4.83 7.03
N PHE A 200 16.24 5.80 7.00
CA PHE A 200 17.57 5.61 7.59
C PHE A 200 17.45 5.32 9.08
N HIS A 201 18.19 4.33 9.56
CA HIS A 201 18.17 3.91 10.96
C HIS A 201 18.35 5.10 11.93
N ARG A 202 19.28 6.01 11.61
CA ARG A 202 19.55 7.24 12.39
C ARG A 202 18.36 8.21 12.51
N ASP A 203 17.42 8.15 11.58
CA ASP A 203 16.27 9.04 11.51
C ASP A 203 15.01 8.44 12.15
N MET A 204 15.06 7.14 12.51
CA MET A 204 13.95 6.42 13.14
C MET A 204 13.44 7.12 14.40
N GLU A 205 14.33 7.57 15.30
CA GLU A 205 13.95 8.26 16.54
C GLU A 205 13.27 9.61 16.31
N ASN A 206 13.48 10.22 15.14
CA ASN A 206 12.97 11.55 14.78
C ASN A 206 11.63 11.48 14.02
N LEU A 207 11.12 10.29 13.76
CA LEU A 207 9.84 10.11 13.08
C LEU A 207 8.69 10.74 13.86
N ALA A 208 7.64 11.13 13.13
CA ALA A 208 6.46 11.72 13.72
C ALA A 208 5.85 10.78 14.79
N PRO A 209 5.37 11.30 15.94
CA PRO A 209 4.89 10.44 17.02
C PRO A 209 3.75 9.49 16.64
N GLU A 210 2.92 9.88 15.67
CA GLU A 210 1.89 9.02 15.07
C GLU A 210 2.48 7.77 14.38
N ILE A 211 3.61 7.90 13.70
CA ILE A 211 4.27 6.78 13.00
C ILE A 211 4.86 5.85 14.06
N LEU A 212 5.65 6.40 14.99
CA LEU A 212 6.31 5.64 16.06
C LEU A 212 5.35 4.87 16.98
N ARG A 213 4.11 5.35 17.13
CA ARG A 213 3.11 4.74 18.03
C ARG A 213 2.25 3.69 17.35
N TYR A 214 2.02 3.79 16.04
CA TYR A 214 0.97 3.03 15.38
C TYR A 214 1.43 2.27 14.13
N GLU A 215 2.64 2.49 13.61
CA GLU A 215 3.21 1.71 12.51
C GLU A 215 4.34 0.81 13.04
N ASP A 216 4.53 -0.35 12.41
CA ASP A 216 5.61 -1.28 12.76
C ASP A 216 6.97 -0.65 12.40
N PRO A 217 7.88 -0.43 13.36
CA PRO A 217 9.22 0.09 13.07
C PRO A 217 9.98 -0.76 12.04
N VAL A 218 9.74 -2.07 12.00
CA VAL A 218 10.39 -2.99 11.05
C VAL A 218 9.92 -2.75 9.61
N ALA A 219 8.72 -2.21 9.42
CA ALA A 219 8.22 -1.81 8.11
C ALA A 219 8.78 -0.46 7.63
N LEU A 220 9.57 0.23 8.46
CA LEU A 220 10.09 1.57 8.19
C LEU A 220 11.62 1.60 8.11
N ASP A 221 12.29 0.91 9.04
CA ASP A 221 13.75 0.90 9.16
C ASP A 221 14.41 0.16 7.98
N GLY A 222 15.03 0.94 7.09
CA GLY A 222 15.78 0.45 5.93
C GLY A 222 17.27 0.24 6.20
N GLY A 223 17.71 0.35 7.46
CA GLY A 223 19.11 0.23 7.85
C GLY A 223 19.89 1.54 7.70
N GLU A 224 21.21 1.46 7.81
CA GLU A 224 22.11 2.64 7.82
C GLU A 224 21.98 3.49 6.57
N GLU A 225 21.84 2.85 5.41
CA GLU A 225 21.75 3.48 4.09
C GLU A 225 20.33 3.42 3.50
N GLY A 226 19.34 2.89 4.22
CA GLY A 226 17.97 2.76 3.72
C GLY A 226 17.80 1.72 2.60
N MET A 227 18.80 0.85 2.40
CA MET A 227 18.92 -0.03 1.24
C MET A 227 19.01 -1.51 1.61
N ASP A 228 18.87 -1.88 2.88
CA ASP A 228 19.11 -3.25 3.34
C ASP A 228 18.24 -4.25 2.57
N ILE A 229 16.92 -4.04 2.59
CA ILE A 229 15.96 -4.92 1.91
C ILE A 229 16.09 -4.81 0.37
N ILE A 230 16.33 -3.62 -0.17
CA ILE A 230 16.50 -3.42 -1.62
C ILE A 230 17.70 -4.22 -2.15
N THR A 231 18.80 -4.24 -1.40
CA THR A 231 20.01 -4.99 -1.77
C THR A 231 19.73 -6.48 -1.84
N HIS A 232 18.96 -7.01 -0.88
CA HIS A 232 18.48 -8.39 -0.94
C HIS A 232 17.60 -8.64 -2.18
N ILE A 233 16.62 -7.79 -2.46
CA ILE A 233 15.74 -7.93 -3.63
C ILE A 233 16.55 -7.95 -4.94
N LEU A 234 17.48 -7.00 -5.13
CA LEU A 234 18.31 -6.91 -6.33
C LEU A 234 19.25 -8.10 -6.49
N ALA A 235 19.79 -8.63 -5.39
CA ALA A 235 20.59 -9.85 -5.42
C ALA A 235 19.75 -11.09 -5.82
N LEU A 236 18.44 -11.09 -5.53
CA LEU A 236 17.55 -12.20 -5.89
C LEU A 236 16.99 -12.09 -7.32
N ALA A 237 16.84 -10.88 -7.85
CA ALA A 237 16.14 -10.62 -9.10
C ALA A 237 16.64 -11.47 -10.30
N PRO A 238 17.95 -11.68 -10.54
CA PRO A 238 18.42 -12.48 -11.68
C PRO A 238 17.99 -13.95 -11.64
N GLN A 239 17.66 -14.49 -10.46
CA GLN A 239 17.21 -15.88 -10.30
C GLN A 239 15.70 -16.02 -10.32
N LEU A 240 14.97 -14.94 -10.03
CA LEU A 240 13.51 -14.91 -9.96
C LEU A 240 12.88 -14.47 -11.27
N LEU A 241 13.52 -13.56 -12.00
CA LEU A 241 13.01 -13.04 -13.26
C LEU A 241 13.19 -14.06 -14.37
N LYS A 242 12.20 -14.15 -15.27
CA LYS A 242 12.31 -14.93 -16.49
C LYS A 242 13.48 -14.43 -17.35
N ASP A 243 14.19 -15.37 -18.00
CA ASP A 243 15.13 -15.11 -19.10
C ASP A 243 14.39 -14.66 -20.38
N SER A 244 13.50 -13.68 -20.27
CA SER A 244 12.86 -13.05 -21.42
C SER A 244 13.58 -11.74 -21.67
N GLY A 245 14.32 -11.65 -22.78
CA GLY A 245 15.10 -10.47 -23.19
C GLY A 245 14.30 -9.18 -23.42
N TYR A 246 13.04 -9.10 -22.99
CA TYR A 246 12.15 -7.96 -23.08
C TYR A 246 11.11 -7.97 -21.93
N GLY A 247 11.07 -6.90 -21.12
CA GLY A 247 9.90 -6.52 -20.31
C GLY A 247 9.79 -7.01 -18.87
N GLY A 248 10.77 -7.78 -18.35
CA GLY A 248 10.82 -8.13 -16.93
C GLY A 248 11.72 -7.20 -16.13
N GLY A 249 11.32 -6.84 -14.91
CA GLY A 249 12.05 -5.83 -14.12
C GLY A 249 11.72 -5.84 -12.63
N VAL A 250 12.59 -5.16 -11.87
CA VAL A 250 12.40 -4.87 -10.45
C VAL A 250 11.95 -3.42 -10.32
N PHE A 251 10.83 -3.20 -9.62
CA PHE A 251 10.27 -1.88 -9.39
C PHE A 251 10.13 -1.64 -7.89
N TRP A 252 10.62 -0.50 -7.41
CA TRP A 252 10.48 -0.11 -6.01
C TRP A 252 10.42 1.41 -5.86
N VAL A 253 9.91 1.85 -4.71
CA VAL A 253 9.97 3.24 -4.24
C VAL A 253 10.64 3.31 -2.88
#